data_AF-A0A158Q742-F1
#
_entry.id   AF-A0A158Q742-F1
#
_cell.length_a   1.000
_cell.length_b   1.000
_cell.length_c   1.000
_cell.angle_alpha   90.00
_cell.angle_beta   90.00
_cell.angle_gamma   90.00
#
_symmetry.space_group_name_H-M   'P 1'
#
loop_
_entity.id
_entity.type
_entity.pdbx_description
1 polymer ?
#
loop_
_entity_poly.entity_id
_entity_poly.type
_entity_poly.pdbx_seq_one_letter_code
_entity_poly.pdbx_strand_id
1 'polypeptide(L)'
;MGLVWKLNLFILRLHYGLPKEMRMIGDQYIKNEFRRHKNVSPEQAVVFLKEWKEYLTILSKQLSNRGIAKGILGVNLCVTELDSLQEDQLWQLYNLKLEAEKPKK
;
A
#
# COMPACT_ATOMS: atom_id res chain seq x y z
N MET A 1 -11.92 -15.38 -9.73
CA MET A 1 -12.65 -14.83 -8.57
C MET A 1 -12.04 -15.21 -7.21
N GLY A 2 -11.80 -16.49 -6.88
CA GLY A 2 -11.33 -16.89 -5.54
C GLY A 2 -9.94 -16.37 -5.10
N LEU A 3 -9.01 -16.19 -6.03
CA LEU A 3 -7.64 -15.75 -5.70
C LEU A 3 -7.58 -14.27 -5.26
N VAL A 4 -8.34 -13.40 -5.91
CA VAL A 4 -8.44 -11.96 -5.61
C VAL A 4 -9.02 -11.75 -4.21
N TRP A 5 -10.08 -12.49 -3.86
CA TRP A 5 -10.68 -12.46 -2.53
C TRP A 5 -9.73 -12.92 -1.43
N LYS A 6 -8.96 -14.00 -1.67
CA LYS A 6 -7.95 -14.47 -0.72
C LYS A 6 -6.86 -13.41 -0.49
N LEU A 7 -6.41 -12.75 -1.54
CA LEU A 7 -5.39 -11.69 -1.44
C LEU A 7 -5.88 -10.52 -0.58
N ASN A 8 -7.09 -10.02 -0.82
CA ASN A 8 -7.71 -8.98 0.00
C ASN A 8 -7.71 -9.35 1.50
N LEU A 9 -8.18 -10.56 1.83
CA LEU A 9 -8.23 -11.03 3.22
C LEU A 9 -6.84 -11.13 3.86
N PHE A 10 -5.81 -11.54 3.12
CA PHE A 10 -4.44 -11.58 3.65
C PHE A 10 -3.89 -10.20 3.93
N ILE A 11 -4.12 -9.23 3.04
CA ILE A 11 -3.62 -7.87 3.26
C ILE A 11 -4.31 -7.25 4.48
N LEU A 12 -5.64 -7.40 4.59
CA LEU A 12 -6.39 -6.92 5.76
C LEU A 12 -5.90 -7.56 7.06
N ARG A 13 -5.47 -8.83 7.04
CA ARG A 13 -4.84 -9.47 8.22
C ARG A 13 -3.51 -8.83 8.59
N LEU A 14 -2.65 -8.52 7.62
CA LEU A 14 -1.37 -7.84 7.89
C LEU A 14 -1.59 -6.41 8.39
N HIS A 15 -2.62 -5.72 7.92
CA HIS A 15 -2.98 -4.37 8.38
C HIS A 15 -3.30 -4.30 9.88
N TYR A 16 -3.75 -5.38 10.51
CA TYR A 16 -3.93 -5.42 11.98
C TYR A 16 -2.62 -5.15 12.74
N GLY A 17 -1.46 -5.43 12.12
CA GLY A 17 -0.15 -5.18 12.67
C GLY A 17 0.32 -3.74 12.58
N LEU A 18 -0.39 -2.88 11.85
CA LEU A 18 0.03 -1.51 11.60
C LEU A 18 -0.46 -0.53 12.69
N PRO A 19 0.21 0.62 12.84
CA PRO A 19 -0.31 1.73 13.62
C PRO A 19 -1.76 2.06 13.22
N LYS A 20 -2.56 2.47 14.19
CA LYS A 20 -4.02 2.64 14.04
C LYS A 20 -4.37 3.54 12.85
N GLU A 21 -3.70 4.66 12.72
CA GLU A 21 -3.93 5.67 11.67
C GLU A 21 -3.64 5.08 10.29
N MET A 22 -2.50 4.39 10.15
CA MET A 22 -2.10 3.75 8.90
C MET A 22 -3.06 2.62 8.51
N ARG A 23 -3.50 1.82 9.49
CA ARG A 23 -4.50 0.78 9.27
C ARG A 23 -5.83 1.36 8.77
N MET A 24 -6.33 2.42 9.41
CA MET A 24 -7.62 3.02 9.03
C MET A 24 -7.61 3.50 7.58
N ILE A 25 -6.54 4.21 7.18
CA ILE A 25 -6.39 4.73 5.82
C ILE A 25 -6.20 3.56 4.84
N GLY A 26 -5.33 2.60 5.17
CA GLY A 26 -5.04 1.45 4.31
C GLY A 26 -6.24 0.52 4.09
N ASP A 27 -6.99 0.18 5.14
CA ASP A 27 -8.19 -0.67 5.05
C ASP A 27 -9.24 -0.04 4.15
N GLN A 28 -9.42 1.28 4.24
CA GLN A 28 -10.36 2.02 3.40
C GLN A 28 -9.90 2.04 1.93
N TYR A 29 -8.60 2.24 1.70
CA TYR A 29 -8.02 2.21 0.37
C TYR A 29 -8.19 0.85 -0.31
N ILE A 30 -7.80 -0.25 0.37
CA ILE A 30 -7.92 -1.61 -0.17
C ILE A 30 -9.35 -1.94 -0.57
N LYS A 31 -10.32 -1.65 0.31
CA LYS A 31 -11.74 -1.94 0.02
C LYS A 31 -12.19 -1.22 -1.26
N ASN A 32 -11.81 0.04 -1.40
CA ASN A 32 -12.15 0.82 -2.59
C ASN A 32 -11.46 0.27 -3.84
N GLU A 33 -10.19 -0.10 -3.74
CA GLU A 33 -9.38 -0.51 -4.87
C GLU A 33 -9.79 -1.88 -5.42
N PHE A 34 -10.03 -2.86 -4.55
CA PHE A 34 -10.55 -4.17 -4.94
C PHE A 34 -11.99 -4.08 -5.47
N ARG A 35 -12.79 -3.11 -5.00
CA ARG A 35 -14.13 -2.86 -5.56
C ARG A 35 -14.05 -2.32 -6.98
N ARG A 36 -13.14 -1.37 -7.25
CA ARG A 36 -12.89 -0.84 -8.60
C ARG A 36 -12.38 -1.92 -9.56
N HIS A 37 -11.57 -2.85 -9.05
CA HIS A 37 -10.97 -3.92 -9.84
C HIS A 37 -11.81 -5.20 -9.94
N LYS A 38 -13.11 -5.15 -9.60
CA LYS A 38 -13.98 -6.34 -9.62
C LYS A 38 -14.19 -6.91 -11.04
N ASN A 39 -14.19 -6.05 -12.06
CA ASN A 39 -14.57 -6.38 -13.43
C ASN A 39 -13.47 -6.09 -14.47
N VAL A 40 -12.20 -6.02 -14.06
CA VAL A 40 -11.08 -5.76 -14.98
C VAL A 40 -10.81 -6.95 -15.89
N SER A 41 -10.13 -6.70 -17.02
CA SER A 41 -9.77 -7.78 -17.95
C SER A 41 -8.80 -8.79 -17.29
N PRO A 42 -8.74 -10.04 -17.78
CA PRO A 42 -7.79 -11.03 -17.27
C PRO A 42 -6.33 -10.53 -17.28
N GLU A 43 -5.92 -9.79 -18.30
CA GLU A 43 -4.57 -9.24 -18.46
C GLU A 43 -4.28 -8.19 -17.40
N GLN A 44 -5.21 -7.26 -17.18
CA GLN A 44 -5.12 -6.26 -16.11
C GLN A 44 -5.14 -6.90 -14.72
N ALA A 45 -5.92 -7.98 -14.55
CA ALA A 45 -5.97 -8.73 -13.30
C ALA A 45 -4.62 -9.37 -12.95
N VAL A 46 -3.84 -9.82 -13.94
CA VAL A 46 -2.50 -10.37 -13.71
C VAL A 46 -1.57 -9.30 -13.15
N VAL A 47 -1.54 -8.11 -13.76
CA VAL A 47 -0.73 -6.97 -13.29
C VAL A 47 -1.16 -6.57 -11.88
N PHE A 48 -2.48 -6.39 -11.68
CA PHE A 48 -3.04 -6.07 -10.37
C PHE A 48 -2.62 -7.07 -9.29
N LEU A 49 -2.77 -8.37 -9.54
CA LEU A 49 -2.40 -9.42 -8.58
C LEU A 49 -0.88 -9.45 -8.30
N LYS A 50 -0.05 -9.11 -9.28
CA LYS A 50 1.41 -9.04 -9.11
C LYS A 50 1.77 -7.91 -8.13
N GLU A 51 1.30 -6.69 -8.38
CA GLU A 51 1.61 -5.52 -7.54
C GLU A 51 1.12 -5.72 -6.08
N TRP A 52 -0.08 -6.29 -5.90
CA TRP A 52 -0.59 -6.57 -4.56
C TRP A 52 0.14 -7.70 -3.83
N LYS A 53 0.72 -8.67 -4.55
CA LYS A 53 1.59 -9.68 -3.94
C LYS A 53 2.93 -9.08 -3.51
N GLU A 54 3.46 -8.14 -4.28
CA GLU A 54 4.68 -7.41 -3.90
C GLU A 54 4.43 -6.57 -2.64
N TYR A 55 3.33 -5.80 -2.62
CA TYR A 55 2.92 -5.06 -1.43
C TYR A 55 2.77 -5.96 -0.20
N LEU A 56 2.09 -7.11 -0.33
CA LEU A 56 1.95 -8.09 0.75
C LEU A 56 3.32 -8.58 1.23
N THR A 57 4.25 -8.84 0.31
CA THR A 57 5.60 -9.32 0.62
C THR A 57 6.39 -8.27 1.40
N ILE A 58 6.39 -7.02 0.95
CA ILE A 58 7.03 -5.90 1.65
C ILE A 58 6.46 -5.77 3.06
N LEU A 59 5.13 -5.72 3.18
CA LEU A 59 4.45 -5.55 4.45
C LEU A 59 4.78 -6.69 5.43
N SER A 60 4.78 -7.94 4.94
CA SER A 60 5.10 -9.11 5.77
C SER A 60 6.51 -9.05 6.37
N LYS A 61 7.49 -8.53 5.62
CA LYS A 61 8.89 -8.36 6.08
C LYS A 61 9.02 -7.27 7.16
N GLN A 62 8.10 -6.32 7.18
CA GLN A 62 8.09 -5.20 8.12
C GLN A 62 7.32 -5.49 9.42
N LEU A 63 6.63 -6.63 9.46
CA LEU A 63 5.97 -7.12 10.66
C LEU A 63 6.88 -8.11 11.39
N SER A 64 6.84 -8.06 12.73
CA SER A 64 7.48 -9.06 13.58
C SER A 64 6.77 -10.42 13.48
N ASN A 65 7.38 -11.48 14.04
CA ASN A 65 6.76 -12.81 14.13
C ASN A 65 5.41 -12.81 14.88
N ARG A 66 5.13 -11.77 15.69
CA ARG A 66 3.84 -11.57 16.37
C ARG A 66 2.82 -10.80 15.51
N GLY A 67 3.18 -10.45 14.28
CA GLY A 67 2.34 -9.69 13.36
C GLY A 67 2.21 -8.21 13.73
N ILE A 68 3.19 -7.63 14.42
CA ILE A 68 3.18 -6.21 14.83
C ILE A 68 4.30 -5.47 14.09
N ALA A 69 4.02 -4.27 13.60
CA ALA A 69 4.97 -3.36 12.94
C ALA A 69 6.30 -3.27 13.71
N LYS A 70 7.40 -3.45 12.98
CA LYS A 70 8.75 -3.41 13.52
C LYS A 70 9.57 -2.36 12.80
N GLY A 71 10.01 -1.33 13.51
CA GLY A 71 10.88 -0.28 12.97
C GLY A 71 10.15 0.63 11.99
N ILE A 72 10.86 1.04 10.93
CA ILE A 72 10.32 1.93 9.89
C ILE A 72 9.44 1.12 8.93
N LEU A 73 8.25 1.63 8.67
CA LEU A 73 7.30 1.07 7.70
C LEU A 73 7.46 1.75 6.34
N GLY A 74 7.21 1.01 5.27
CA GLY A 74 7.36 1.47 3.89
C GLY A 74 8.76 1.26 3.31
N VAL A 75 8.90 1.55 2.02
CA VAL A 75 10.15 1.48 1.27
C VAL A 75 10.43 2.84 0.66
N ASN A 76 11.70 3.15 0.42
CA ASN A 76 12.06 4.39 -0.27
C ASN A 76 11.62 4.30 -1.74
N LEU A 77 11.02 5.37 -2.23
CA LEU A 77 10.73 5.53 -3.65
C LEU A 77 12.05 5.62 -4.42
N CYS A 78 12.18 4.83 -5.48
CA CYS A 78 13.30 4.93 -6.39
C CYS A 78 13.05 5.98 -7.48
N VAL A 79 14.12 6.41 -8.15
CA VAL A 79 14.05 7.46 -9.19
C VAL A 79 13.08 7.07 -10.30
N THR A 80 13.07 5.81 -10.72
CA THR A 80 12.16 5.34 -11.78
C THR A 80 10.69 5.36 -11.37
N GLU A 81 10.37 5.20 -10.08
CA GLU A 81 9.00 5.35 -9.58
C GLU A 81 8.60 6.83 -9.56
N LEU A 82 9.51 7.72 -9.19
CA LEU A 82 9.27 9.18 -9.24
C LEU A 82 9.04 9.65 -10.67
N ASP A 83 9.83 9.18 -11.63
CA ASP A 83 9.69 9.54 -13.05
C ASP A 83 8.37 9.05 -13.65
N SER A 84 7.71 8.07 -13.02
CA SER A 84 6.41 7.56 -13.48
C SER A 84 5.21 8.39 -13.01
N LEU A 85 5.43 9.33 -12.09
CA LEU A 85 4.37 10.19 -11.54
C LEU A 85 4.07 11.36 -12.47
N GLN A 86 2.79 11.73 -12.55
CA GLN A 86 2.37 12.95 -13.23
C GLN A 86 2.82 14.19 -12.44
N GLU A 87 2.89 15.35 -13.10
CA GLU A 87 3.38 16.60 -12.50
C GLU A 87 2.58 17.02 -11.25
N ASP A 88 1.27 16.86 -11.28
CA ASP A 88 0.39 17.12 -10.13
C ASP A 88 0.62 16.12 -8.98
N GLN A 89 0.87 14.86 -9.29
CA GLN A 89 1.21 13.83 -8.31
C GLN A 89 2.57 14.09 -7.66
N LEU A 90 3.55 14.52 -8.44
CA LEU A 90 4.87 14.96 -7.94
C LEU A 90 4.74 16.15 -7.00
N TRP A 91 3.93 17.14 -7.39
CA TRP A 91 3.66 18.31 -6.55
C TRP A 91 2.99 17.92 -5.23
N GLN A 92 2.00 17.03 -5.27
CA GLN A 92 1.35 16.53 -4.07
C GLN A 92 2.32 15.77 -3.16
N LEU A 93 3.18 14.93 -3.72
CA LEU A 93 4.19 14.18 -2.97
C LEU A 93 5.22 15.12 -2.33
N TYR A 94 5.64 16.16 -3.06
CA TYR A 94 6.56 17.18 -2.55
C TYR A 94 5.95 17.95 -1.36
N ASN A 95 4.70 18.39 -1.48
CA ASN A 95 3.99 19.06 -0.39
C ASN A 95 3.85 18.13 0.83
N LEU A 96 3.53 16.86 0.60
CA LEU A 96 3.44 15.87 1.69
C LEU A 96 4.78 15.72 2.43
N LYS A 97 5.90 15.70 1.71
CA LYS A 97 7.24 15.68 2.32
C LYS A 97 7.47 16.92 3.20
N LEU A 98 7.19 18.12 2.67
CA LEU A 98 7.36 19.36 3.43
C LEU A 98 6.51 19.37 4.70
N GLU A 99 5.27 18.88 4.64
CA GLU A 99 4.40 18.76 5.81
C GLU A 99 4.92 17.73 6.83
N ALA A 100 5.45 16.60 6.38
CA ALA A 100 5.98 15.55 7.26
C ALA A 100 7.28 15.96 7.98
N GLU A 101 8.07 16.86 7.39
CA GLU A 101 9.33 17.38 7.96
C GLU A 101 9.11 18.53 8.94
N LYS A 102 7.89 19.06 9.06
CA LYS A 102 7.59 20.12 10.03
C LYS A 102 7.85 19.64 11.46
N PRO A 103 8.43 20.50 12.33
CA PRO A 103 8.63 20.15 13.73
C PRO A 103 7.28 19.87 14.39
N LYS A 104 7.19 18.75 15.11
CA LYS A 104 6.01 18.44 15.93
C LYS A 104 5.90 19.52 17.02
N LYS A 105 4.77 20.22 17.05
CA LYS A 105 4.42 21.14 18.14
C LYS A 105 4.18 20.38 19.43
#